data_AF-A0A093QC46-F1
#
_entry.id   AF-A0A093QC46-F1
#
_cell.length_a   1.000
_cell.length_b   1.000
_cell.length_c   1.000
_cell.angle_alpha   90.00
_cell.angle_beta   90.00
_cell.angle_gamma   90.00
#
_symmetry.space_group_name_H-M   'P 1'
#
loop_
_entity.id
_entity.type
_entity.pdbx_description
1 polymer ?
#
loop_
_entity_poly.entity_id
_entity_poly.type
_entity_poly.pdbx_seq_one_letter_code
_entity_poly.pdbx_strand_id
1 'polypeptide(L)'
;GLPALGGIYYYQYGGSYSGFSGADGERAQQLDQRFYLLKLPIARAAMAVGGCLLVFPCILILLGVLQVPWRFPAWLLVECALDIAIAVGTVPALYYFFHSMVGVYNSSVCKEREQLYQSKGYQGFSCSLHGAEVAVGLLGCMATVAYLLSAVLAVRGYRAVCQQKQKPVQL
;
A
#
# COMPACT_ATOMS: atom_id res chain seq x y z
N GLY A 1 33.40 10.42 15.91
CA GLY A 1 32.22 9.72 16.43
C GLY A 1 31.96 8.49 15.58
N LEU A 2 31.51 7.40 16.20
CA LEU A 2 31.19 6.11 15.56
C LEU A 2 30.26 6.11 14.31
N PRO A 3 29.47 7.16 13.97
CA PRO A 3 28.83 7.22 12.65
C PRO A 3 29.79 7.39 11.45
N ALA A 4 31.08 7.65 11.67
CA ALA A 4 32.08 7.83 10.60
C ALA A 4 32.65 6.51 10.01
N LEU A 5 32.23 5.34 10.50
CA LEU A 5 32.86 4.04 10.17
C LEU A 5 32.15 3.21 9.07
N GLY A 6 31.38 3.83 8.18
CA GLY A 6 30.98 3.14 6.94
C GLY A 6 29.96 2.00 7.13
N GLY A 7 28.94 2.19 7.97
CA GLY A 7 27.81 1.26 8.07
C GLY A 7 26.91 1.28 6.82
N ILE A 8 25.95 0.36 6.71
CA ILE A 8 24.99 0.27 5.58
C ILE A 8 24.30 1.63 5.29
N TYR A 9 24.05 2.42 6.34
CA TYR A 9 23.54 3.78 6.23
C TYR A 9 24.52 4.72 5.51
N TYR A 10 25.83 4.61 5.71
CA TYR A 10 26.83 5.40 4.98
C TYR A 10 26.85 5.07 3.48
N TYR A 11 26.55 3.85 3.06
CA TYR A 11 26.45 3.54 1.61
C TYR A 11 25.11 3.95 1.00
N GLN A 12 24.01 3.87 1.76
CA GLN A 12 22.69 4.33 1.30
C GLN A 12 22.63 5.86 1.15
N TYR A 13 23.42 6.58 1.94
CA TYR A 13 23.44 8.04 2.00
C TYR A 13 24.72 8.68 1.42
N GLY A 14 25.90 8.09 1.62
CA GLY A 14 27.22 8.69 1.32
C GLY A 14 27.59 8.78 -0.15
N GLY A 15 26.94 8.02 -1.04
CA GLY A 15 27.00 8.28 -2.49
C GLY A 15 26.06 9.42 -2.94
N SER A 16 24.99 9.65 -2.17
CA SER A 16 23.91 10.62 -2.45
C SER A 16 24.13 11.99 -1.81
N TYR A 17 25.20 12.16 -1.03
CA TYR A 17 25.57 13.38 -0.31
C TYR A 17 26.87 14.01 -0.83
N SER A 18 27.31 13.69 -2.05
CA SER A 18 28.42 14.39 -2.71
C SER A 18 28.20 15.92 -2.71
N GLY A 19 28.93 16.65 -1.87
CA GLY A 19 28.77 18.11 -1.68
C GLY A 19 28.17 18.53 -0.33
N PHE A 20 27.80 17.56 0.51
CA PHE A 20 27.41 17.75 1.90
C PHE A 20 28.54 17.31 2.85
N SER A 21 29.07 18.24 3.65
CA SER A 21 30.10 17.98 4.65
C SER A 21 29.92 18.91 5.85
N GLY A 22 30.34 18.46 7.04
CA GLY A 22 30.23 19.26 8.27
C GLY A 22 28.76 19.60 8.60
N ALA A 23 28.49 20.85 8.95
CA ALA A 23 27.17 21.32 9.38
C ALA A 23 26.06 21.09 8.33
N ASP A 24 26.37 21.20 7.03
CA ASP A 24 25.40 20.96 5.95
C ASP A 24 24.96 19.48 5.91
N GLY A 25 25.90 18.56 6.14
CA GLY A 25 25.61 17.12 6.18
C GLY A 25 24.77 16.74 7.39
N GLU A 26 25.10 17.28 8.57
CA GLU A 26 24.29 17.08 9.78
C GLU A 26 22.86 17.62 9.61
N ARG A 27 22.72 18.80 8.98
CA ARG A 27 21.41 19.38 8.68
C ARG A 27 20.61 18.51 7.72
N ALA A 28 21.25 17.99 6.67
CA ALA A 28 20.58 17.13 5.70
C ALA A 28 20.10 15.82 6.34
N GLN A 29 20.92 15.19 7.17
CA GLN A 29 20.55 13.99 7.93
C GLN A 29 19.38 14.25 8.89
N GLN A 30 19.39 15.39 9.60
CA GLN A 30 18.28 15.75 10.50
C GLN A 30 16.97 15.97 9.76
N LEU A 31 17.00 16.64 8.60
CA LEU A 31 15.82 16.88 7.78
C LEU A 31 15.27 15.57 7.19
N ASP A 32 16.14 14.70 6.69
CA ASP A 32 15.75 13.36 6.21
C ASP A 32 15.11 12.52 7.30
N GLN A 33 15.69 12.50 8.50
CA GLN A 33 15.13 11.76 9.62
C GLN A 33 13.76 12.29 10.02
N ARG A 34 13.59 13.62 10.11
CA ARG A 34 12.29 14.23 10.43
C ARG A 34 11.25 13.93 9.36
N PHE A 35 11.61 14.06 8.08
CA PHE A 35 10.73 13.74 6.96
C PHE A 35 10.32 12.27 6.93
N TYR A 36 11.27 11.36 7.22
CA TYR A 36 10.98 9.94 7.38
C TYR A 36 9.99 9.68 8.50
N LEU A 37 10.19 10.27 9.68
CA LEU A 37 9.28 10.11 10.81
C LEU A 37 7.87 10.64 10.53
N LEU A 38 7.74 11.73 9.75
CA LEU A 38 6.45 12.24 9.27
C LEU A 38 5.71 11.23 8.37
N LYS A 39 6.43 10.53 7.48
CA LYS A 39 5.83 9.52 6.58
C LYS A 39 5.58 8.16 7.25
N LEU A 40 6.40 7.82 8.23
CA LEU A 40 6.47 6.49 8.84
C LEU A 40 5.11 5.90 9.28
N PRO A 41 4.22 6.62 9.99
CA PRO A 41 2.96 6.03 10.45
C PRO A 41 2.05 5.62 9.29
N ILE A 42 1.90 6.50 8.29
CA ILE A 42 1.05 6.27 7.12
C ILE A 42 1.66 5.15 6.26
N ALA A 43 2.98 5.17 6.07
CA ALA A 43 3.69 4.13 5.33
C ALA A 43 3.51 2.75 5.98
N ARG A 44 3.65 2.64 7.31
CA ARG A 44 3.43 1.37 8.04
C ARG A 44 1.99 0.89 7.92
N ALA A 45 1.02 1.79 8.08
CA ALA A 45 -0.39 1.45 7.91
C ALA A 45 -0.68 0.94 6.49
N ALA A 46 -0.19 1.64 5.47
CA ALA A 46 -0.35 1.24 4.07
C ALA A 46 0.31 -0.13 3.78
N MET A 47 1.51 -0.38 4.30
CA MET A 47 2.18 -1.68 4.15
C MET A 47 1.42 -2.81 4.84
N ALA A 48 0.93 -2.58 6.07
CA ALA A 48 0.18 -3.60 6.80
C ALA A 48 -1.14 -3.93 6.10
N VAL A 49 -1.94 -2.91 5.76
CA VAL A 49 -3.23 -3.09 5.08
C VAL A 49 -3.04 -3.69 3.68
N GLY A 50 -2.10 -3.16 2.90
CA GLY A 50 -1.78 -3.69 1.58
C GLY A 50 -1.32 -5.16 1.63
N GLY A 51 -0.49 -5.51 2.62
CA GLY A 51 -0.08 -6.90 2.85
C GLY A 51 -1.26 -7.82 3.16
N CYS A 52 -2.17 -7.41 4.05
CA CYS A 52 -3.39 -8.16 4.33
C CYS A 52 -4.26 -8.36 3.07
N LEU A 53 -4.42 -7.31 2.26
CA LEU A 53 -5.18 -7.35 1.02
C LEU A 53 -4.54 -8.25 -0.06
N LEU A 54 -3.22 -8.45 -0.02
CA LEU A 54 -2.52 -9.40 -0.90
C LEU A 54 -2.68 -10.85 -0.43
N VAL A 55 -2.68 -11.08 0.89
CA VAL A 55 -2.82 -12.44 1.45
C VAL A 55 -4.25 -12.96 1.35
N PHE A 56 -5.25 -12.08 1.49
CA PHE A 56 -6.67 -12.45 1.45
C PHE A 56 -7.09 -13.27 0.20
N PRO A 57 -6.80 -12.85 -1.05
CA PRO A 57 -7.18 -13.64 -2.22
C PRO A 57 -6.45 -15.00 -2.28
N CYS A 58 -5.22 -15.10 -1.77
CA CYS A 58 -4.53 -16.39 -1.66
C CYS A 58 -5.29 -17.37 -0.75
N ILE A 59 -5.88 -16.87 0.34
CA ILE A 59 -6.74 -17.67 1.23
C ILE A 59 -8.00 -18.10 0.49
N LEU A 60 -8.67 -17.20 -0.24
CA LEU A 60 -9.86 -17.54 -1.02
C LEU A 60 -9.57 -18.63 -2.06
N ILE A 61 -8.44 -18.51 -2.78
CA ILE A 61 -8.00 -19.53 -3.74
C ILE A 61 -7.79 -20.88 -3.04
N LEU A 62 -7.12 -20.90 -1.89
CA LEU A 62 -6.90 -22.12 -1.10
C LEU A 62 -8.23 -22.79 -0.71
N LEU A 63 -9.21 -22.00 -0.26
CA LEU A 63 -10.54 -22.51 0.12
C LEU A 63 -11.32 -23.05 -1.09
N GLY A 64 -11.14 -22.41 -2.25
CA GLY A 64 -11.66 -22.91 -3.54
C GLY A 64 -11.07 -24.26 -3.92
N VAL A 65 -9.74 -24.42 -3.83
CA VAL A 65 -9.05 -25.69 -4.11
C VAL A 65 -9.51 -26.80 -3.15
N LEU A 66 -9.75 -26.47 -1.88
CA LEU A 66 -10.29 -27.40 -0.88
C LEU A 66 -11.79 -27.71 -1.06
N GLN A 67 -12.43 -27.16 -2.10
CA GLN A 67 -13.84 -27.35 -2.44
C GLN A 67 -14.81 -26.99 -1.29
N VAL A 68 -14.38 -26.10 -0.38
CA VAL A 68 -15.22 -25.55 0.68
C VAL A 68 -16.54 -24.96 0.14
N PRO A 69 -16.57 -24.16 -0.95
CA PRO A 69 -17.81 -23.60 -1.46
C PRO A 69 -18.81 -24.65 -1.98
N TRP A 70 -18.36 -25.84 -2.35
CA TRP A 70 -19.25 -26.94 -2.75
C TRP A 70 -19.91 -27.62 -1.54
N ARG A 71 -19.15 -27.75 -0.44
CA ARG A 71 -19.62 -28.36 0.82
C ARG A 71 -20.50 -27.40 1.61
N PHE A 72 -20.15 -26.12 1.62
CA PHE A 72 -20.85 -25.05 2.35
C PHE A 72 -21.10 -23.84 1.43
N PRO A 73 -22.18 -23.84 0.63
CA PRO A 73 -22.43 -22.79 -0.36
C PRO A 73 -22.64 -21.40 0.27
N ALA A 74 -23.06 -21.32 1.53
CA ALA A 74 -23.18 -20.05 2.25
C ALA A 74 -21.83 -19.31 2.40
N TRP A 75 -20.69 -20.00 2.27
CA TRP A 75 -19.36 -19.37 2.22
C TRP A 75 -19.26 -18.31 1.12
N LEU A 76 -19.86 -18.54 -0.05
CA LEU A 76 -19.83 -17.61 -1.18
C LEU A 76 -20.57 -16.29 -0.89
N LEU A 77 -21.56 -16.31 0.01
CA LEU A 77 -22.21 -15.08 0.46
C LEU A 77 -21.32 -14.27 1.41
N VAL A 78 -20.55 -14.95 2.26
CA VAL A 78 -19.56 -14.33 3.14
C VAL A 78 -18.43 -13.71 2.32
N GLU A 79 -17.91 -14.46 1.35
CA GLU A 79 -16.89 -13.97 0.40
C GLU A 79 -17.37 -12.71 -0.33
N CYS A 80 -18.58 -12.74 -0.90
CA CYS A 80 -19.18 -11.57 -1.55
C CYS A 80 -19.29 -10.36 -0.60
N ALA A 81 -19.74 -10.57 0.64
CA ALA A 81 -19.86 -9.48 1.61
C ALA A 81 -18.49 -8.88 1.97
N LEU A 82 -17.47 -9.71 2.14
CA LEU A 82 -16.10 -9.28 2.41
C LEU A 82 -15.51 -8.51 1.23
N ASP A 83 -15.68 -9.01 0.01
CA ASP A 83 -15.20 -8.37 -1.22
C ASP A 83 -15.81 -6.97 -1.40
N ILE A 84 -17.11 -6.82 -1.17
CA ILE A 84 -17.79 -5.52 -1.21
C ILE A 84 -17.26 -4.60 -0.10
N ALA A 85 -17.13 -5.12 1.13
CA ALA A 85 -16.61 -4.33 2.25
C ALA A 85 -15.19 -3.82 1.98
N ILE A 86 -14.32 -4.67 1.41
CA ILE A 86 -12.96 -4.30 1.00
C ILE A 86 -12.99 -3.24 -0.11
N ALA A 87 -13.81 -3.45 -1.16
CA ALA A 87 -13.91 -2.52 -2.27
C ALA A 87 -14.37 -1.13 -1.80
N VAL A 88 -15.41 -1.08 -0.98
CA VAL A 88 -15.94 0.17 -0.41
C VAL A 88 -14.95 0.80 0.56
N GLY A 89 -14.28 0.01 1.40
CA GLY A 89 -13.31 0.49 2.38
C GLY A 89 -12.00 1.00 1.77
N THR A 90 -11.61 0.49 0.61
CA THR A 90 -10.39 0.92 -0.09
C THR A 90 -10.48 2.37 -0.57
N VAL A 91 -11.67 2.83 -0.97
CA VAL A 91 -11.90 4.22 -1.44
C VAL A 91 -11.57 5.28 -0.37
N PRO A 92 -12.18 5.28 0.83
CA PRO A 92 -11.82 6.22 1.88
C PRO A 92 -10.40 5.99 2.38
N ALA A 93 -9.90 4.75 2.41
CA ALA A 93 -8.51 4.48 2.81
C ALA A 93 -7.50 5.17 1.88
N LEU A 94 -7.70 5.11 0.56
CA LEU A 94 -6.87 5.83 -0.42
C LEU A 94 -7.00 7.35 -0.24
N TYR A 95 -8.20 7.87 -0.01
CA TYR A 95 -8.40 9.30 0.27
C TYR A 95 -7.57 9.76 1.47
N TYR A 96 -7.67 9.07 2.62
CA TYR A 96 -6.90 9.41 3.81
C TYR A 96 -5.40 9.27 3.58
N PHE A 97 -4.95 8.22 2.88
CA PHE A 97 -3.55 8.06 2.51
C PHE A 97 -3.03 9.28 1.74
N PHE A 98 -3.70 9.67 0.66
CA PHE A 98 -3.26 10.82 -0.15
C PHE A 98 -3.40 12.14 0.60
N HIS A 99 -4.48 12.33 1.35
CA HIS A 99 -4.67 13.53 2.16
C HIS A 99 -3.52 13.73 3.15
N SER A 100 -3.16 12.67 3.89
CA SER A 100 -2.05 12.72 4.84
C SER A 100 -0.70 12.88 4.15
N MET A 101 -0.45 12.20 3.02
CA MET A 101 0.81 12.34 2.27
C MET A 101 0.98 13.75 1.71
N VAL A 102 -0.06 14.33 1.12
CA VAL A 102 -0.04 15.73 0.66
C VAL A 102 0.24 16.68 1.82
N GLY A 103 -0.32 16.43 3.01
CA GLY A 103 0.02 17.16 4.22
C GLY A 103 1.52 17.09 4.57
N VAL A 104 2.13 15.90 4.49
CA VAL A 104 3.58 15.72 4.73
C VAL A 104 4.41 16.46 3.69
N TYR A 105 4.06 16.38 2.40
CA TYR A 105 4.79 17.07 1.34
C TYR A 105 4.65 18.60 1.40
N ASN A 106 3.55 19.12 1.96
CA ASN A 106 3.35 20.56 2.19
C ASN A 106 4.04 21.10 3.45
N SER A 107 4.63 20.24 4.28
CA SER A 107 5.30 20.65 5.53
C SER A 107 6.56 21.50 5.28
N SER A 108 6.91 22.33 6.27
CA SER A 108 8.16 23.11 6.24
C SER A 108 9.40 22.21 6.15
N VAL A 109 9.35 21.04 6.78
CA VAL A 109 10.43 20.04 6.74
C VAL A 109 10.72 19.60 5.31
N CYS A 110 9.69 19.37 4.50
CA CYS A 110 9.88 19.03 3.10
C CYS A 110 10.53 20.18 2.33
N LYS A 111 10.01 21.41 2.49
CA LYS A 111 10.49 22.59 1.75
C LYS A 111 11.95 22.92 2.08
N GLU A 112 12.33 22.89 3.36
CA GLU A 112 13.72 23.10 3.78
C GLU A 112 14.65 22.03 3.22
N ARG A 113 14.18 20.78 3.19
CA ARG A 113 14.91 19.65 2.62
C ARG A 113 15.12 19.86 1.11
N GLU A 114 14.05 20.13 0.36
CA GLU A 114 14.12 20.39 -1.08
C GLU A 114 15.11 21.53 -1.39
N GLN A 115 15.01 22.67 -0.68
CA GLN A 115 15.90 23.81 -0.85
C GLN A 115 17.36 23.45 -0.55
N LEU A 116 17.61 22.72 0.53
CA LEU A 116 18.96 22.31 0.91
C LEU A 116 19.58 21.40 -0.17
N TYR A 117 18.83 20.42 -0.67
CA TYR A 117 19.28 19.53 -1.74
C TYR A 117 19.47 20.25 -3.08
N GLN A 118 18.57 21.17 -3.43
CA GLN A 118 18.69 21.99 -4.64
C GLN A 118 19.93 22.89 -4.58
N SER A 119 20.30 23.42 -3.41
CA SER A 119 21.52 24.23 -3.24
C SER A 119 22.81 23.50 -3.60
N LYS A 120 22.78 22.15 -3.59
CA LYS A 120 23.89 21.28 -3.98
C LYS A 120 23.70 20.62 -5.35
N GLY A 121 22.68 21.03 -6.11
CA GLY A 121 22.43 20.57 -7.47
C GLY A 121 21.57 19.30 -7.61
N TYR A 122 20.98 18.80 -6.52
CA TYR A 122 20.10 17.62 -6.59
C TYR A 122 18.67 18.00 -7.00
N GLN A 123 18.08 17.24 -7.93
CA GLN A 123 16.69 17.44 -8.40
C GLN A 123 15.70 16.35 -7.96
N GLY A 124 16.16 15.29 -7.29
CA GLY A 124 15.32 14.14 -6.92
C GLY A 124 14.53 14.29 -5.61
N PHE A 125 14.59 15.45 -4.95
CA PHE A 125 14.08 15.63 -3.59
C PHE A 125 12.93 16.65 -3.50
N SER A 126 12.12 16.72 -4.55
CA SER A 126 11.02 17.67 -4.64
C SER A 126 9.88 17.37 -3.67
N CYS A 127 9.14 18.41 -3.26
CA CYS A 127 7.96 18.28 -2.43
C CYS A 127 6.70 17.86 -3.20
N SER A 128 6.82 16.79 -3.98
CA SER A 128 5.72 16.19 -4.76
C SER A 128 5.60 14.70 -4.48
N LEU A 129 4.42 14.13 -4.74
CA LEU A 129 4.20 12.69 -4.63
C LEU A 129 5.22 11.94 -5.52
N HIS A 130 5.88 10.93 -4.95
CA HIS A 130 6.84 10.12 -5.70
C HIS A 130 6.12 8.90 -6.31
N GLY A 131 6.84 8.18 -7.18
CA GLY A 131 6.27 7.04 -7.91
C GLY A 131 5.71 5.94 -7.00
N ALA A 132 6.26 5.77 -5.79
CA ALA A 132 5.75 4.80 -4.81
C ALA A 132 4.32 5.15 -4.35
N GLU A 133 4.05 6.42 -4.02
CA GLU A 133 2.71 6.86 -3.61
C GLU A 133 1.71 6.80 -4.77
N VAL A 134 2.15 7.12 -6.00
CA VAL A 134 1.31 6.96 -7.20
C VAL A 134 0.96 5.50 -7.43
N ALA A 135 1.93 4.59 -7.28
CA ALA A 135 1.72 3.15 -7.41
C ALA A 135 0.72 2.63 -6.37
N VAL A 136 0.76 3.10 -5.12
CA VAL A 136 -0.25 2.75 -4.10
C VAL A 136 -1.66 3.11 -4.56
N GLY A 137 -1.85 4.29 -5.16
CA GLY A 137 -3.13 4.69 -5.73
C GLY A 137 -3.61 3.78 -6.86
N LEU A 138 -2.73 3.49 -7.84
CA LEU A 138 -3.06 2.63 -8.97
C LEU A 138 -3.38 1.20 -8.54
N LEU A 139 -2.55 0.62 -7.67
CA LEU A 139 -2.76 -0.72 -7.12
C LEU A 139 -4.06 -0.80 -6.31
N GLY A 140 -4.35 0.23 -5.51
CA GLY A 140 -5.60 0.32 -4.76
C GLY A 140 -6.83 0.35 -5.68
N CYS A 141 -6.81 1.16 -6.74
CA CYS A 141 -7.88 1.20 -7.72
C CYS A 141 -8.08 -0.15 -8.44
N MET A 142 -6.99 -0.79 -8.87
CA MET A 142 -7.06 -2.12 -9.49
C MET A 142 -7.61 -3.17 -8.53
N ALA A 143 -7.19 -3.12 -7.26
CA ALA A 143 -7.71 -4.00 -6.22
C ALA A 143 -9.22 -3.81 -6.01
N THR A 144 -9.70 -2.56 -5.92
CA THR A 144 -11.15 -2.27 -5.81
C THR A 144 -11.94 -2.89 -6.95
N VAL A 145 -11.48 -2.74 -8.20
CA VAL A 145 -12.15 -3.34 -9.37
C VAL A 145 -12.11 -4.87 -9.29
N ALA A 146 -10.97 -5.46 -8.93
CA ALA A 146 -10.84 -6.91 -8.81
C ALA A 146 -11.77 -7.49 -7.74
N TYR A 147 -11.89 -6.85 -6.57
CA TYR A 147 -12.81 -7.27 -5.52
C TYR A 147 -14.29 -7.14 -5.92
N LEU A 148 -14.68 -6.09 -6.64
CA LEU A 148 -16.06 -6.00 -7.17
C LEU A 148 -16.36 -7.10 -8.18
N LEU A 149 -15.41 -7.45 -9.04
CA LEU A 149 -15.55 -8.58 -9.97
C LEU A 149 -15.66 -9.91 -9.21
N SER A 150 -14.84 -10.09 -8.17
CA SER A 150 -14.88 -11.26 -7.28
C SER A 150 -16.26 -11.42 -6.62
N ALA A 151 -16.82 -10.34 -6.08
CA ALA A 151 -18.16 -10.35 -5.49
C ALA A 151 -19.25 -10.80 -6.49
N VAL A 152 -19.19 -10.31 -7.74
CA VAL A 152 -20.11 -10.73 -8.80
C VAL A 152 -19.96 -12.22 -9.12
N LEU A 153 -18.73 -12.72 -9.19
CA LEU A 153 -18.44 -14.13 -9.41
C LEU A 153 -18.94 -15.00 -8.24
N ALA A 154 -18.76 -14.57 -6.99
CA ALA A 154 -19.25 -15.27 -5.82
C ALA A 154 -20.78 -15.41 -5.83
N VAL A 155 -21.52 -14.35 -6.19
CA VAL A 155 -22.99 -14.40 -6.36
C VAL A 155 -23.40 -15.35 -7.48
N ARG A 156 -22.72 -15.32 -8.63
CA ARG A 156 -22.99 -16.24 -9.74
C ARG A 156 -22.71 -17.69 -9.36
N GLY A 157 -21.59 -17.93 -8.67
CA GLY A 157 -21.22 -19.25 -8.14
C GLY A 157 -22.26 -19.78 -7.16
N TYR A 158 -22.72 -18.94 -6.24
CA TYR A 158 -23.76 -19.31 -5.28
C TYR A 158 -25.05 -19.75 -5.98
N ARG A 159 -25.53 -18.95 -6.96
CA ARG A 159 -26.72 -19.28 -7.75
C ARG A 159 -26.55 -20.60 -8.50
N ALA A 160 -25.39 -20.85 -9.10
CA ALA A 160 -25.11 -22.09 -9.83
C ALA A 160 -25.14 -23.31 -8.90
N VAL A 161 -24.52 -23.25 -7.72
CA VAL A 161 -24.54 -24.36 -6.75
C VAL A 161 -25.95 -24.62 -6.24
N CYS A 162 -26.71 -23.57 -5.92
CA CYS A 162 -28.11 -23.72 -5.50
C CYS A 162 -28.99 -24.36 -6.59
N GLN A 163 -28.83 -23.95 -7.85
CA GLN A 163 -29.55 -24.56 -8.98
C GLN A 163 -29.19 -26.03 -9.18
N GLN A 164 -27.92 -26.41 -9.02
CA GLN A 164 -27.50 -27.80 -9.14
C GLN A 164 -28.00 -28.67 -7.97
N LYS A 165 -28.03 -28.14 -6.75
CA LYS A 165 -28.59 -28.85 -5.58
C LYS A 165 -30.12 -29.05 -5.68
N GLN A 166 -30.83 -28.16 -6.38
CA GLN A 166 -32.29 -28.24 -6.56
C GLN A 166 -32.72 -29.19 -7.68
N LYS A 167 -31.85 -29.53 -8.63
CA LYS A 167 -32.13 -30.59 -9.60
C LYS A 167 -31.92 -31.93 -8.88
N PRO A 168 -32.99 -32.73 -8.60
CA PRO A 168 -32.77 -34.08 -8.10
C PRO A 168 -31.95 -34.83 -9.14
N VAL A 169 -30.93 -35.55 -8.67
CA VAL A 169 -30.16 -36.49 -9.47
C VAL A 169 -31.17 -37.47 -10.07
N GLN A 170 -31.49 -37.32 -11.35
CA GLN A 170 -32.07 -38.40 -12.12
C GLN A 170 -30.93 -39.39 -12.41
N LEU A 171 -30.71 -40.32 -11.48
CA LEU A 171 -30.18 -41.65 -11.74
C LEU A 171 -30.45 -42.56 -10.53
#